data_AF-A0A7J3I425-F1
#
_entry.id   AF-A0A7J3I425-F1
#
_cell.length_a   1.000
_cell.length_b   1.000
_cell.length_c   1.000
_cell.angle_alpha   90.00
_cell.angle_beta   90.00
_cell.angle_gamma   90.00
#
_symmetry.space_group_name_H-M   'P 1'
#
loop_
_entity.id
_entity.type
_entity.pdbx_description
1 polymer ?
#
loop_
_entity_poly.entity_id
_entity_poly.type
_entity_poly.pdbx_seq_one_letter_code
_entity_poly.pdbx_strand_id
1 'polypeptide(L)'
;LALKRRGIKPMITLHHFTNPVWFEEQGGWLNPESPEIFESFVRKIVEHLGDLIPFYNTINEPMIVATMSYLFGIFPPGERSLEKCLTAARNLALAHGRAYVAIHETCKELGYPKPQVALVKQVPRFEPRDPSSKDDVEEAQRRDWFFNGCFLDAVSTGEFQPPLGNGEKFDYLESSWEFIGINYYSRTLCTPQGEVFPLPFTSFPEGAELSDYGWEVYPDGLREVLLSLRKYGKPMVVTENGIATRNDEQRCRYIVRHLKAVHEAISKGADVRGYIYWSLIDNFEWVLGYQMKFGLVEVDFETMERKPRPSASLYREIIEANALLPNHLERYS
;
A
#
# COMPACT_ATOMS: atom_id res chain seq x y z
N LEU A 1 -15.97 19.10 -0.05
CA LEU A 1 -15.79 20.58 -0.15
C LEU A 1 -14.72 21.18 0.79
N ALA A 2 -14.55 20.70 2.03
CA ALA A 2 -13.61 21.30 3.00
C ALA A 2 -12.13 21.30 2.57
N LEU A 3 -11.67 20.24 1.89
CA LEU A 3 -10.32 20.13 1.33
C LEU A 3 -10.09 21.13 0.20
N LYS A 4 -11.03 21.21 -0.76
CA LYS A 4 -11.01 22.15 -1.89
C LYS A 4 -10.87 23.61 -1.43
N ARG A 5 -11.63 24.01 -0.39
CA ARG A 5 -11.54 25.37 0.19
C ARG A 5 -10.16 25.69 0.80
N ARG A 6 -9.37 24.66 1.13
CA ARG A 6 -8.01 24.79 1.67
C ARG A 6 -6.93 24.53 0.61
N GLY A 7 -7.31 24.41 -0.67
CA GLY A 7 -6.36 24.09 -1.75
C GLY A 7 -5.80 22.67 -1.70
N ILE A 8 -6.37 21.77 -0.89
CA ILE A 8 -5.92 20.38 -0.77
C ILE A 8 -6.67 19.54 -1.80
N LYS A 9 -5.93 18.87 -2.70
CA LYS A 9 -6.50 17.94 -3.68
C LYS A 9 -6.88 16.63 -2.98
N PRO A 10 -8.13 16.15 -3.11
CA PRO A 10 -8.50 14.87 -2.53
C PRO A 10 -7.93 13.72 -3.37
N MET A 11 -7.40 12.71 -2.67
CA MET A 11 -7.14 11.37 -3.18
C MET A 11 -8.00 10.43 -2.36
N ILE A 12 -8.84 9.63 -3.01
CA ILE A 12 -9.75 8.73 -2.30
C ILE A 12 -9.35 7.29 -2.55
N THR A 13 -9.50 6.45 -1.54
CA THR A 13 -9.40 5.00 -1.65
C THR A 13 -10.80 4.42 -1.60
N LEU A 14 -11.22 3.71 -2.66
CA LEU A 14 -12.59 3.19 -2.78
C LEU A 14 -12.81 1.94 -1.92
N HIS A 15 -11.80 1.07 -1.83
CA HIS A 15 -11.80 -0.09 -0.95
C HIS A 15 -10.56 -0.09 -0.04
N HIS A 16 -10.80 -0.02 1.27
CA HIS A 16 -9.77 -0.11 2.30
C HIS A 16 -10.21 -1.15 3.35
N PHE A 17 -10.18 -2.42 2.93
CA PHE A 17 -10.41 -3.66 3.70
C PHE A 17 -11.83 -3.87 4.25
N THR A 18 -12.63 -2.82 4.37
CA THR A 18 -13.98 -2.91 4.93
C THR A 18 -14.97 -3.36 3.87
N ASN A 19 -15.67 -4.47 4.16
CA ASN A 19 -16.74 -5.00 3.32
C ASN A 19 -18.09 -4.82 4.01
N PRO A 20 -19.17 -4.49 3.26
CA PRO A 20 -20.52 -4.57 3.79
C PRO A 20 -20.87 -6.00 4.22
N VAL A 21 -21.65 -6.15 5.29
CA VAL A 21 -22.04 -7.48 5.79
C VAL A 21 -22.74 -8.33 4.72
N TRP A 22 -23.67 -7.74 3.96
CA TRP A 22 -24.38 -8.44 2.89
C TRP A 22 -23.46 -8.94 1.77
N PHE A 23 -22.33 -8.26 1.54
CA PHE A 23 -21.35 -8.67 0.53
C PHE A 23 -20.59 -9.90 1.01
N GLU A 24 -20.19 -9.92 2.29
CA GLU A 24 -19.61 -11.11 2.94
C GLU A 24 -20.58 -12.29 2.97
N GLU A 25 -21.86 -12.05 3.28
CA GLU A 25 -22.92 -13.08 3.25
C GLU A 25 -23.12 -13.69 1.85
N GLN A 26 -22.78 -12.95 0.79
CA GLN A 26 -22.78 -13.45 -0.60
C GLN A 26 -21.47 -14.14 -1.00
N GLY A 27 -20.54 -14.35 -0.06
CA GLY A 27 -19.24 -14.99 -0.28
C GLY A 27 -18.05 -14.03 -0.35
N GLY A 28 -18.28 -12.73 -0.15
CA GLY A 28 -17.24 -11.70 -0.15
C GLY A 28 -16.38 -11.79 -1.41
N TRP A 29 -15.07 -11.55 -1.27
CA TRP A 29 -14.14 -11.60 -2.39
C TRP A 29 -13.95 -13.00 -3.02
N LEU A 30 -14.56 -14.06 -2.49
CA LEU A 30 -14.59 -15.37 -3.13
C LEU A 30 -15.72 -15.50 -4.16
N ASN A 31 -16.74 -14.64 -4.10
CA ASN A 31 -17.84 -14.65 -5.05
C ASN A 31 -17.32 -14.18 -6.43
N PRO A 32 -17.49 -14.96 -7.51
CA PRO A 32 -17.06 -14.56 -8.86
C PRO A 32 -17.74 -13.28 -9.38
N GLU A 33 -18.90 -12.89 -8.85
CA GLU A 33 -19.61 -11.66 -9.20
C GLU A 33 -19.08 -10.42 -8.45
N SER A 34 -18.18 -10.60 -7.46
CA SER A 34 -17.62 -9.50 -6.67
C SER A 34 -17.01 -8.36 -7.50
N PRO A 35 -16.28 -8.63 -8.60
CA PRO A 35 -15.76 -7.57 -9.45
C PRO A 35 -16.85 -6.67 -10.03
N GLU A 36 -18.00 -7.25 -10.42
CA GLU A 36 -19.14 -6.50 -11.00
C GLU A 36 -19.94 -5.76 -9.92
N ILE A 37 -20.07 -6.36 -8.73
CA ILE A 37 -20.68 -5.69 -7.58
C ILE A 37 -19.85 -4.47 -7.18
N PHE A 38 -18.52 -4.61 -7.12
CA PHE A 38 -17.62 -3.49 -6.83
C PHE A 38 -17.67 -2.42 -7.92
N GLU A 39 -17.72 -2.81 -9.20
CA GLU A 39 -17.92 -1.89 -10.32
C GLU A 39 -19.18 -1.03 -10.13
N SER A 40 -20.30 -1.64 -9.74
CA SER A 40 -21.57 -0.94 -9.49
C SER A 40 -21.45 0.09 -8.36
N PHE A 41 -20.75 -0.26 -7.28
CA PHE A 41 -20.42 0.68 -6.20
C PHE A 41 -19.55 1.83 -6.70
N VAL A 42 -18.51 1.54 -7.48
CA VAL A 42 -17.60 2.55 -8.04
C VAL A 42 -18.35 3.54 -8.92
N ARG A 43 -19.19 3.07 -9.85
CA ARG A 43 -20.02 3.95 -10.69
C ARG A 43 -20.86 4.88 -9.83
N LYS A 44 -21.49 4.35 -8.77
CA LYS A 44 -22.29 5.17 -7.87
C LYS A 44 -21.48 6.27 -7.18
N ILE A 45 -20.27 5.97 -6.73
CA ILE A 45 -19.37 6.97 -6.13
C ILE A 45 -18.98 8.05 -7.15
N VAL A 46 -18.60 7.65 -8.37
CA VAL A 46 -18.14 8.56 -9.42
C VAL A 46 -19.27 9.46 -9.90
N GLU A 47 -20.51 8.96 -10.03
CA GLU A 47 -21.69 9.77 -10.36
C GLU A 47 -21.84 10.99 -9.43
N HIS A 48 -21.55 10.82 -8.13
CA HIS A 48 -21.81 11.83 -7.11
C HIS A 48 -20.59 12.69 -6.76
N LEU A 49 -19.37 12.19 -6.98
CA LEU A 49 -18.14 12.84 -6.53
C LEU A 49 -17.12 13.09 -7.65
N GLY A 50 -17.35 12.59 -8.87
CA GLY A 50 -16.36 12.59 -9.95
C GLY A 50 -15.87 13.97 -10.40
N ASP A 51 -16.69 15.02 -10.24
CA ASP A 51 -16.29 16.40 -10.50
C ASP A 51 -15.31 16.98 -9.46
N LEU A 52 -15.20 16.33 -8.29
CA LEU A 52 -14.39 16.80 -7.16
C LEU A 52 -13.08 16.04 -6.97
N ILE A 53 -12.96 14.82 -7.53
CA ILE A 53 -11.89 13.88 -7.20
C ILE A 53 -10.90 13.73 -8.36
N PRO A 54 -9.69 14.31 -8.26
CA PRO A 54 -8.65 14.15 -9.28
C PRO A 54 -7.86 12.84 -9.19
N PHE A 55 -7.87 12.16 -8.03
CA PHE A 55 -7.10 10.93 -7.79
C PHE A 55 -7.96 9.85 -7.13
N TYR A 56 -8.03 8.68 -7.77
CA TYR A 56 -8.69 7.49 -7.25
C TYR A 56 -7.67 6.38 -7.02
N ASN A 57 -7.70 5.80 -5.84
CA ASN A 57 -7.10 4.51 -5.53
C ASN A 57 -8.24 3.50 -5.46
N THR A 58 -8.25 2.49 -6.33
CA THR A 58 -9.40 1.56 -6.37
C THR A 58 -9.41 0.66 -5.13
N ILE A 59 -8.31 -0.05 -4.89
CA ILE A 59 -8.19 -1.05 -3.83
C ILE A 59 -6.85 -0.83 -3.15
N ASN A 60 -6.88 -0.72 -1.82
CA ASN A 60 -5.71 -0.75 -0.96
C ASN A 60 -5.25 -2.18 -0.72
N GLU A 61 -3.96 -2.44 -0.89
CA GLU A 61 -3.25 -3.67 -0.52
C GLU A 61 -4.02 -4.97 -0.79
N PRO A 62 -4.36 -5.28 -2.05
CA PRO A 62 -5.20 -6.43 -2.38
C PRO A 62 -4.62 -7.77 -1.90
N MET A 63 -3.29 -7.89 -1.92
CA MET A 63 -2.61 -9.10 -1.42
C MET A 63 -2.62 -9.19 0.10
N ILE A 64 -2.75 -8.09 0.85
CA ILE A 64 -3.00 -8.14 2.29
C ILE A 64 -4.41 -8.59 2.57
N VAL A 65 -5.41 -8.05 1.85
CA VAL A 65 -6.80 -8.54 1.95
C VAL A 65 -6.85 -10.04 1.69
N ALA A 66 -6.30 -10.50 0.57
CA ALA A 66 -6.35 -11.91 0.21
C ALA A 66 -5.60 -12.80 1.22
N THR A 67 -4.37 -12.43 1.59
CA THR A 67 -3.54 -13.31 2.41
C THR A 67 -3.90 -13.26 3.90
N MET A 68 -4.18 -12.09 4.48
CA MET A 68 -4.57 -12.00 5.89
C MET A 68 -5.93 -12.63 6.16
N SER A 69 -6.88 -12.52 5.23
CA SER A 69 -8.23 -13.08 5.37
C SER A 69 -8.30 -14.58 5.08
N TYR A 70 -7.59 -15.06 4.04
CA TYR A 70 -7.77 -16.42 3.52
C TYR A 70 -6.54 -17.31 3.58
N LEU A 71 -5.32 -16.78 3.76
CA LEU A 71 -4.12 -17.62 3.90
C LEU A 71 -3.73 -17.80 5.38
N PHE A 72 -3.75 -16.72 6.15
CA PHE A 72 -3.32 -16.71 7.56
C PHE A 72 -4.48 -16.72 8.55
N GLY A 73 -5.64 -16.26 8.12
CA GLY A 73 -6.84 -16.18 8.94
C GLY A 73 -6.71 -15.22 10.12
N ILE A 74 -5.96 -14.13 9.93
CA ILE A 74 -5.78 -13.06 10.92
C ILE A 74 -6.93 -12.06 10.82
N PHE A 75 -7.35 -11.74 9.60
CA PHE A 75 -8.52 -10.91 9.34
C PHE A 75 -9.75 -11.78 9.10
N PRO A 76 -10.97 -11.27 9.36
CA PRO A 76 -12.19 -11.93 8.90
C PRO A 76 -12.10 -12.28 7.40
N PRO A 77 -12.60 -13.46 6.97
CA PRO A 77 -13.36 -14.44 7.75
C PRO A 77 -12.51 -15.44 8.57
N GLY A 78 -11.18 -15.26 8.66
CA GLY A 78 -10.33 -16.10 9.52
C GLY A 78 -9.93 -17.44 8.88
N GLU A 79 -9.89 -17.50 7.56
CA GLU A 79 -9.67 -18.73 6.81
C GLU A 79 -8.20 -19.03 6.51
N ARG A 80 -7.89 -20.31 6.29
CA ARG A 80 -6.53 -20.82 6.01
C ARG A 80 -6.52 -21.78 4.81
N SER A 81 -6.73 -21.22 3.62
CA SER A 81 -6.76 -21.90 2.33
C SER A 81 -6.02 -21.09 1.26
N LEU A 82 -4.96 -21.68 0.70
CA LEU A 82 -4.24 -21.08 -0.43
C LEU A 82 -5.15 -20.89 -1.65
N GLU A 83 -6.03 -21.84 -1.93
CA GLU A 83 -6.99 -21.76 -3.04
C GLU A 83 -7.89 -20.52 -2.89
N LYS A 84 -8.48 -20.32 -1.71
CA LYS A 84 -9.33 -19.16 -1.44
C LYS A 84 -8.55 -17.84 -1.49
N CYS A 85 -7.30 -17.83 -1.00
CA CYS A 85 -6.42 -16.68 -1.14
C CYS A 85 -6.18 -16.32 -2.62
N LEU A 86 -5.90 -17.31 -3.48
CA LEU A 86 -5.68 -17.08 -4.90
C LEU A 86 -6.96 -16.60 -5.60
N THR A 87 -8.12 -17.19 -5.27
CA THR A 87 -9.43 -16.75 -5.76
C THR A 87 -9.73 -15.30 -5.38
N ALA A 88 -9.54 -14.93 -4.12
CA ALA A 88 -9.75 -13.56 -3.65
C ALA A 88 -8.79 -12.58 -4.33
N ALA A 89 -7.50 -12.92 -4.42
CA ALA A 89 -6.50 -12.09 -5.10
C ALA A 89 -6.86 -11.86 -6.58
N ARG A 90 -7.29 -12.91 -7.29
CA ARG A 90 -7.74 -12.80 -8.68
C ARG A 90 -8.96 -11.89 -8.80
N ASN A 91 -9.98 -12.09 -7.97
CA ASN A 91 -11.18 -11.25 -7.99
C ASN A 91 -10.89 -9.78 -7.65
N LEU A 92 -9.99 -9.51 -6.70
CA LEU A 92 -9.55 -8.14 -6.39
C LEU A 92 -8.84 -7.48 -7.58
N ALA A 93 -8.00 -8.21 -8.32
CA ALA A 93 -7.36 -7.69 -9.54
C ALA A 93 -8.39 -7.38 -10.64
N LEU A 94 -9.35 -8.28 -10.89
CA LEU A 94 -10.43 -8.03 -11.84
C LEU A 94 -11.31 -6.85 -11.42
N ALA A 95 -11.61 -6.72 -10.13
CA ALA A 95 -12.36 -5.60 -9.56
C ALA A 95 -11.64 -4.26 -9.75
N HIS A 96 -10.30 -4.24 -9.62
CA HIS A 96 -9.49 -3.06 -9.94
C HIS A 96 -9.64 -2.64 -11.41
N GLY A 97 -9.46 -3.59 -12.35
CA GLY A 97 -9.58 -3.29 -13.78
C GLY A 97 -10.98 -2.78 -14.17
N ARG A 98 -12.04 -3.42 -13.65
CA ARG A 98 -13.42 -2.96 -13.83
C ARG A 98 -13.66 -1.58 -13.22
N ALA A 99 -13.16 -1.32 -12.02
CA ALA A 99 -13.27 -0.01 -11.38
C ALA A 99 -12.55 1.08 -12.18
N TYR A 100 -11.38 0.80 -12.75
CA TYR A 100 -10.66 1.72 -13.63
C TYR A 100 -11.51 2.12 -14.84
N VAL A 101 -12.08 1.14 -15.55
CA VAL A 101 -12.98 1.39 -16.69
C VAL A 101 -14.20 2.20 -16.26
N ALA A 102 -14.88 1.78 -15.20
CA ALA A 102 -16.06 2.46 -14.68
C ALA A 102 -15.80 3.92 -14.31
N ILE A 103 -14.67 4.23 -13.67
CA ILE A 103 -14.30 5.61 -13.32
C ILE A 103 -14.18 6.47 -14.58
N HIS A 104 -13.45 6.00 -15.59
CA HIS A 104 -13.22 6.79 -16.79
C HIS A 104 -14.46 6.93 -17.67
N GLU A 105 -15.26 5.87 -17.81
CA GLU A 105 -16.52 5.91 -18.55
C GLU A 105 -17.50 6.87 -17.90
N THR A 106 -17.75 6.74 -16.59
CA THR A 106 -18.71 7.60 -15.89
C THR A 106 -18.25 9.05 -15.86
N CYS A 107 -16.96 9.34 -15.66
CA CYS A 107 -16.45 10.72 -15.79
C CYS A 107 -16.66 11.27 -17.21
N LYS A 108 -16.40 10.47 -18.25
CA LYS A 108 -16.60 10.89 -19.65
C LYS A 108 -18.08 11.15 -19.96
N GLU A 109 -18.97 10.26 -19.55
CA GLU A 109 -20.42 10.38 -19.75
C GLU A 109 -21.01 11.62 -19.08
N LEU A 110 -20.55 11.94 -17.88
CA LEU A 110 -21.02 13.09 -17.10
C LEU A 110 -20.27 14.40 -17.38
N GLY A 111 -19.27 14.37 -18.26
CA GLY A 111 -18.46 15.54 -18.60
C GLY A 111 -17.54 16.02 -17.47
N TYR A 112 -17.17 15.14 -16.55
CA TYR A 112 -16.21 15.43 -15.47
C TYR A 112 -14.76 15.40 -15.98
N PRO A 113 -13.83 16.11 -15.29
CA PRO A 113 -12.41 16.04 -15.63
C PRO A 113 -11.89 14.60 -15.60
N LYS A 114 -10.97 14.25 -16.51
CA LYS A 114 -10.31 12.94 -16.48
C LYS A 114 -9.49 12.82 -15.18
N PRO A 115 -9.81 11.85 -14.29
CA PRO A 115 -9.02 11.64 -13.09
C PRO A 115 -7.77 10.80 -13.39
N GLN A 116 -6.88 10.70 -12.41
CA GLN A 116 -5.84 9.66 -12.37
C GLN A 116 -6.28 8.53 -11.46
N VAL A 117 -6.09 7.29 -11.89
CA VAL A 117 -6.50 6.09 -11.18
C VAL A 117 -5.29 5.20 -10.89
N ALA A 118 -5.25 4.61 -9.70
CA ALA A 118 -4.20 3.69 -9.30
C ALA A 118 -4.75 2.47 -8.54
N LEU A 119 -3.98 1.39 -8.62
CA LEU A 119 -3.96 0.38 -7.58
C LEU A 119 -2.97 0.81 -6.50
N VAL A 120 -3.30 0.57 -5.22
CA VAL A 120 -2.36 0.76 -4.12
C VAL A 120 -1.87 -0.60 -3.64
N LYS A 121 -0.58 -0.87 -3.81
CA LYS A 121 0.04 -2.15 -3.49
C LYS A 121 1.00 -1.98 -2.30
N GLN A 122 0.85 -2.82 -1.27
CA GLN A 122 1.93 -3.01 -0.32
C GLN A 122 3.06 -3.79 -0.99
N VAL A 123 4.27 -3.23 -0.97
CA VAL A 123 5.44 -3.85 -1.62
C VAL A 123 6.56 -3.98 -0.60
N PRO A 124 6.52 -4.99 0.29
CA PRO A 124 7.65 -5.27 1.17
C PRO A 124 8.85 -5.73 0.33
N ARG A 125 10.05 -5.46 0.83
CA ARG A 125 11.29 -5.96 0.24
C ARG A 125 11.56 -7.38 0.75
N PHE A 126 11.59 -8.38 -0.12
CA PHE A 126 11.97 -9.75 0.25
C PHE A 126 13.45 -10.00 0.00
N GLU A 127 14.24 -10.23 1.05
CA GLU A 127 15.68 -10.48 0.92
C GLU A 127 16.04 -11.87 1.43
N PRO A 128 17.05 -12.55 0.84
CA PRO A 128 17.58 -13.77 1.43
C PRO A 128 18.14 -13.45 2.82
N ARG A 129 17.88 -14.32 3.80
CA ARG A 129 18.49 -14.17 5.14
C ARG A 129 20.01 -14.29 5.04
N ASP A 130 20.51 -15.29 4.33
CA ASP A 130 21.91 -15.40 3.91
C ASP A 130 22.02 -15.24 2.38
N PRO A 131 22.55 -14.12 1.87
CA PRO A 131 22.74 -13.90 0.43
C PRO A 131 23.67 -14.91 -0.26
N SER A 132 24.48 -15.67 0.50
CA SER A 132 25.34 -16.73 -0.03
C SER A 132 24.64 -18.09 -0.10
N SER A 133 23.50 -18.25 0.58
CA SER A 133 22.67 -19.45 0.53
C SER A 133 21.75 -19.42 -0.70
N LYS A 134 21.94 -20.40 -1.58
CA LYS A 134 21.08 -20.56 -2.77
C LYS A 134 19.60 -20.73 -2.40
N ASP A 135 19.32 -21.49 -1.34
CA ASP A 135 17.96 -21.78 -0.90
C ASP A 135 17.25 -20.53 -0.37
N ASP A 136 17.97 -19.65 0.34
CA ASP A 136 17.41 -18.38 0.84
C ASP A 136 17.13 -17.41 -0.31
N VAL A 137 18.00 -17.38 -1.33
CA VAL A 137 17.81 -16.56 -2.54
C VAL A 137 16.59 -17.01 -3.33
N GLU A 138 16.45 -18.32 -3.58
CA GLU A 138 15.29 -18.88 -4.27
C GLU A 138 13.99 -18.63 -3.49
N GLU A 139 14.02 -18.75 -2.16
CA GLU A 139 12.86 -18.45 -1.31
C GLU A 139 12.46 -16.98 -1.36
N ALA A 140 13.43 -16.06 -1.29
CA ALA A 140 13.16 -14.63 -1.41
C ALA A 140 12.51 -14.29 -2.76
N GLN A 141 13.02 -14.85 -3.86
CA GLN A 141 12.46 -14.68 -5.20
C GLN A 141 11.06 -15.25 -5.31
N ARG A 142 10.81 -16.43 -4.73
CA ARG A 142 9.48 -17.08 -4.74
C ARG A 142 8.45 -16.26 -3.97
N ARG A 143 8.80 -15.74 -2.80
CA ARG A 143 7.91 -14.88 -1.99
C ARG A 143 7.66 -13.54 -2.67
N ASP A 144 8.68 -12.92 -3.26
CA ASP A 144 8.53 -11.68 -4.03
C ASP A 144 7.62 -11.89 -5.25
N TRP A 145 7.81 -12.99 -6.00
CA TRP A 145 6.92 -13.34 -7.11
C TRP A 145 5.47 -13.55 -6.63
N PHE A 146 5.26 -14.34 -5.58
CA PHE A 146 3.93 -14.64 -5.05
C PHE A 146 3.22 -13.39 -4.53
N PHE A 147 3.91 -12.53 -3.79
CA PHE A 147 3.26 -11.41 -3.11
C PHE A 147 3.24 -10.13 -3.95
N ASN A 148 4.30 -9.85 -4.72
CA ASN A 148 4.45 -8.63 -5.51
C ASN A 148 4.28 -8.91 -7.01
N GLY A 149 5.13 -9.78 -7.56
CA GLY A 149 5.30 -9.96 -8.98
C GLY A 149 4.02 -10.39 -9.71
N CYS A 150 3.41 -11.50 -9.31
CA CYS A 150 2.29 -12.09 -10.04
C CYS A 150 1.08 -11.14 -10.11
N PHE A 151 0.83 -10.35 -9.06
CA PHE A 151 -0.28 -9.40 -9.02
C PHE A 151 0.01 -8.16 -9.86
N LEU A 152 1.19 -7.56 -9.71
CA LEU A 152 1.56 -6.36 -10.48
C LEU A 152 1.74 -6.68 -11.96
N ASP A 153 2.29 -7.84 -12.30
CA ASP A 153 2.40 -8.29 -13.70
C ASP A 153 1.01 -8.51 -14.30
N ALA A 154 0.07 -9.13 -13.58
CA ALA A 154 -1.30 -9.30 -14.06
C ALA A 154 -2.00 -7.96 -14.37
N VAL A 155 -1.81 -6.93 -13.53
CA VAL A 155 -2.34 -5.58 -13.81
C VAL A 155 -1.57 -4.91 -14.96
N SER A 156 -0.27 -5.14 -15.07
CA SER A 156 0.51 -4.54 -16.15
C SER A 156 0.15 -5.08 -17.53
N THR A 157 -0.05 -6.40 -17.65
CA THR A 157 -0.22 -7.11 -18.93
C THR A 157 -1.67 -7.50 -19.21
N GLY A 158 -2.54 -7.44 -18.20
CA GLY A 158 -3.88 -7.99 -18.23
C GLY A 158 -3.92 -9.53 -18.18
N GLU A 159 -2.78 -10.21 -18.06
CA GLU A 159 -2.67 -11.67 -18.14
C GLU A 159 -2.32 -12.28 -16.79
N PHE A 160 -3.14 -13.22 -16.32
CA PHE A 160 -2.89 -13.92 -15.07
C PHE A 160 -1.94 -15.10 -15.26
N GLN A 161 -0.71 -14.95 -14.78
CA GLN A 161 0.28 -16.02 -14.71
C GLN A 161 0.16 -16.83 -13.39
N PRO A 162 0.78 -18.02 -13.32
CA PRO A 162 0.85 -18.77 -12.07
C PRO A 162 1.43 -17.92 -10.92
N PRO A 163 0.85 -17.98 -9.71
CA PRO A 163 -0.24 -18.87 -9.30
C PRO A 163 -1.65 -18.28 -9.44
N LEU A 164 -1.81 -17.05 -9.95
CA LEU A 164 -3.11 -16.39 -10.05
C LEU A 164 -3.94 -16.83 -11.27
N GLY A 165 -3.33 -17.51 -12.23
CA GLY A 165 -3.98 -18.02 -13.43
C GLY A 165 -3.06 -18.88 -14.28
N ASN A 166 -3.53 -19.20 -15.48
CA ASN A 166 -2.82 -20.05 -16.45
C ASN A 166 -2.68 -19.37 -17.82
N GLY A 167 -2.58 -18.03 -17.85
CA GLY A 167 -2.47 -17.23 -19.06
C GLY A 167 -3.78 -16.61 -19.53
N GLU A 168 -4.82 -16.56 -18.70
CA GLU A 168 -6.05 -15.88 -19.07
C GLU A 168 -5.83 -14.37 -19.12
N LYS A 169 -6.26 -13.73 -20.23
CA LYS A 169 -6.10 -12.30 -20.46
C LYS A 169 -7.43 -11.53 -20.36
N PHE A 170 -7.38 -10.36 -19.73
CA PHE A 170 -8.49 -9.43 -19.59
C PHE A 170 -8.05 -8.03 -20.03
N ASP A 171 -8.54 -7.58 -21.19
CA ASP A 171 -8.09 -6.31 -21.81
C ASP A 171 -8.35 -5.09 -20.93
N TYR A 172 -9.42 -5.10 -20.12
CA TYR A 172 -9.74 -4.00 -19.19
C TYR A 172 -8.79 -3.90 -18.00
N LEU A 173 -8.00 -4.95 -17.73
CA LEU A 173 -7.01 -4.97 -16.66
C LEU A 173 -5.64 -4.50 -17.16
N GLU A 174 -5.33 -4.68 -18.44
CA GLU A 174 -4.03 -4.34 -19.01
C GLU A 174 -3.71 -2.85 -18.83
N SER A 175 -2.67 -2.59 -18.03
CA SER A 175 -2.20 -1.23 -17.73
C SER A 175 -3.29 -0.29 -17.20
N SER A 176 -4.23 -0.82 -16.41
CA SER A 176 -5.37 -0.11 -15.81
C SER A 176 -4.98 0.84 -14.66
N TRP A 177 -3.98 1.70 -14.91
CA TRP A 177 -3.42 2.65 -13.95
C TRP A 177 -2.73 3.85 -14.64
N GLU A 178 -2.91 5.05 -14.09
CA GLU A 178 -2.08 6.21 -14.41
C GLU A 178 -0.78 6.24 -13.61
N PHE A 179 -0.80 5.70 -12.38
CA PHE A 179 0.36 5.58 -11.50
C PHE A 179 0.24 4.34 -10.61
N ILE A 180 1.36 3.91 -10.02
CA ILE A 180 1.39 2.85 -9.02
C ILE A 180 1.38 3.50 -7.63
N GLY A 181 0.36 3.19 -6.82
CA GLY A 181 0.37 3.52 -5.40
C GLY A 181 1.18 2.47 -4.63
N ILE A 182 2.10 2.92 -3.78
CA ILE A 182 3.03 2.06 -3.05
C ILE A 182 2.88 2.29 -1.55
N ASN A 183 2.60 1.20 -0.84
CA ASN A 183 2.70 1.16 0.62
C ASN A 183 3.97 0.39 1.00
N TYR A 184 4.83 1.01 1.81
CA TYR A 184 6.07 0.40 2.27
C TYR A 184 6.30 0.69 3.74
N TYR A 185 6.73 -0.34 4.48
CA TYR A 185 7.01 -0.22 5.91
C TYR A 185 8.32 -0.87 6.32
N SER A 186 8.64 -2.06 5.79
CA SER A 186 9.80 -2.87 6.18
C SER A 186 10.18 -3.87 5.09
N ARG A 187 11.30 -4.57 5.28
CA ARG A 187 11.68 -5.78 4.55
C ARG A 187 11.25 -7.06 5.28
N THR A 188 11.45 -8.20 4.62
CA THR A 188 11.31 -9.56 5.15
C THR A 188 12.53 -10.39 4.76
N LEU A 189 13.23 -10.94 5.76
CA LEU A 189 14.33 -11.89 5.55
C LEU A 189 13.79 -13.31 5.35
N CYS A 190 14.19 -13.93 4.24
CA CYS A 190 13.58 -15.13 3.69
C CYS A 190 14.53 -16.32 3.75
N THR A 191 13.98 -17.48 4.09
CA THR A 191 14.67 -18.78 4.13
C THR A 191 13.60 -19.88 4.09
N PRO A 192 13.87 -21.09 3.56
CA PRO A 192 12.84 -22.13 3.46
C PRO A 192 12.30 -22.61 4.81
N GLN A 193 13.15 -22.59 5.85
CA GLN A 193 12.77 -22.97 7.22
C GLN A 193 12.17 -21.80 8.01
N GLY A 194 12.04 -20.62 7.38
CA GLY A 194 11.57 -19.40 8.03
C GLY A 194 10.07 -19.40 8.27
N GLU A 195 9.68 -18.60 9.26
CA GLU A 195 8.28 -18.46 9.65
C GLU A 195 7.38 -18.00 8.50
N VAL A 196 6.09 -18.30 8.71
CA VAL A 196 5.01 -18.08 7.77
C VAL A 196 4.85 -16.56 7.57
N PHE A 197 5.17 -16.10 6.34
CA PHE A 197 4.76 -14.80 5.80
C PHE A 197 3.30 -14.50 6.17
N PRO A 198 2.81 -13.26 6.40
CA PRO A 198 3.41 -11.93 6.26
C PRO A 198 3.82 -11.40 7.62
N LEU A 199 3.73 -12.20 8.68
CA LEU A 199 4.01 -11.76 10.03
C LEU A 199 5.52 -11.52 10.13
N PRO A 200 5.99 -10.27 10.07
CA PRO A 200 7.40 -9.96 9.89
C PRO A 200 8.16 -10.02 11.23
N PHE A 201 7.67 -10.81 12.18
CA PHE A 201 7.93 -10.62 13.61
C PHE A 201 9.23 -11.22 14.13
N THR A 202 10.01 -11.95 13.34
CA THR A 202 10.98 -12.88 13.96
C THR A 202 12.35 -12.98 13.31
N SER A 203 12.64 -12.23 12.24
CA SER A 203 13.98 -12.27 11.65
C SER A 203 14.42 -10.90 11.11
N PHE A 204 15.29 -10.26 11.88
CA PHE A 204 16.04 -9.05 11.54
C PHE A 204 17.50 -9.22 12.02
N PRO A 205 18.47 -8.48 11.45
CA PRO A 205 19.85 -8.54 11.91
C PRO A 205 20.00 -8.08 13.37
N GLU A 206 21.03 -8.58 14.05
CA GLU A 206 21.37 -8.10 15.39
C GLU A 206 21.63 -6.58 15.37
N GLY A 207 21.02 -5.86 16.31
CA GLY A 207 21.12 -4.40 16.40
C GLY A 207 20.21 -3.61 15.46
N ALA A 208 19.30 -4.28 14.72
CA ALA A 208 18.31 -3.61 13.90
C ALA A 208 17.41 -2.67 14.75
N GLU A 209 17.17 -1.46 14.25
CA GLU A 209 16.21 -0.54 14.86
C GLU A 209 14.79 -1.01 14.56
N LEU A 210 13.96 -1.18 15.59
CA LEU A 210 12.60 -1.68 15.47
C LEU A 210 11.57 -0.61 15.84
N SER A 211 10.42 -0.66 15.18
CA SER A 211 9.21 0.05 15.59
C SER A 211 8.55 -0.60 16.81
N ASP A 212 7.57 0.07 17.43
CA ASP A 212 6.74 -0.51 18.49
C ASP A 212 5.92 -1.72 17.99
N TYR A 213 5.75 -1.85 16.67
CA TYR A 213 5.13 -3.01 16.03
C TYR A 213 6.08 -4.22 15.96
N GLY A 214 7.38 -4.01 16.15
CA GLY A 214 8.42 -5.02 15.95
C GLY A 214 8.94 -5.12 14.51
N TRP A 215 8.57 -4.17 13.64
CA TRP A 215 9.09 -4.10 12.26
C TRP A 215 10.44 -3.40 12.22
N GLU A 216 11.35 -3.93 11.39
CA GLU A 216 12.66 -3.32 11.12
C GLU A 216 12.51 -1.99 10.37
N VAL A 217 13.22 -0.97 10.84
CA VAL A 217 13.37 0.30 10.14
C VAL A 217 14.42 0.16 9.05
N TYR A 218 13.98 -0.14 7.82
CA TYR A 218 14.86 -0.41 6.68
C TYR A 218 14.56 0.52 5.47
N PRO A 219 15.08 1.76 5.44
CA PRO A 219 14.80 2.72 4.37
C PRO A 219 15.37 2.30 3.01
N ASP A 220 16.48 1.56 3.00
CA ASP A 220 17.11 1.08 1.77
C ASP A 220 16.20 0.17 0.95
N GLY A 221 15.34 -0.62 1.61
CA GLY A 221 14.34 -1.44 0.93
C GLY A 221 13.31 -0.61 0.18
N LEU A 222 12.92 0.58 0.66
CA LEU A 222 12.03 1.48 -0.08
C LEU A 222 12.71 1.96 -1.38
N ARG A 223 13.98 2.37 -1.29
CA ARG A 223 14.77 2.78 -2.47
C ARG A 223 14.82 1.66 -3.50
N GLU A 224 15.10 0.43 -3.07
CA GLU A 224 15.20 -0.74 -3.95
C GLU A 224 13.85 -1.11 -4.58
N VAL A 225 12.77 -1.07 -3.81
CA VAL A 225 11.40 -1.28 -4.32
C VAL A 225 11.06 -0.25 -5.39
N LEU A 226 11.31 1.04 -5.15
CA LEU A 226 11.02 2.08 -6.14
C LEU A 226 11.82 1.89 -7.44
N LEU A 227 13.07 1.42 -7.33
CA LEU A 227 13.89 1.12 -8.50
C LEU A 227 13.43 -0.12 -9.25
N SER A 228 13.00 -1.18 -8.54
CA SER A 228 12.55 -2.42 -9.17
C SER A 228 11.24 -2.24 -9.94
N LEU A 229 10.32 -1.39 -9.44
CA LEU A 229 9.03 -1.10 -10.06
C LEU A 229 9.12 -0.26 -11.34
N ARG A 230 10.29 0.32 -11.65
CA ARG A 230 10.52 1.04 -12.91
C ARG A 230 10.22 0.21 -14.15
N LYS A 231 10.31 -1.13 -14.06
CA LYS A 231 10.03 -2.05 -15.18
C LYS A 231 8.61 -1.88 -15.74
N TYR A 232 7.67 -1.37 -14.96
CA TYR A 232 6.29 -1.14 -15.39
C TYR A 232 6.10 0.17 -16.17
N GLY A 233 7.11 1.05 -16.21
CA GLY A 233 7.06 2.29 -16.99
C GLY A 233 5.98 3.30 -16.55
N LYS A 234 5.52 3.21 -15.29
CA LYS A 234 4.49 4.08 -14.72
C LYS A 234 5.09 5.00 -13.64
N PRO A 235 4.57 6.23 -13.49
CA PRO A 235 4.85 7.05 -12.32
C PRO A 235 4.43 6.34 -11.03
N MET A 236 5.05 6.69 -9.93
CA MET A 236 4.81 6.12 -8.61
C MET A 236 4.44 7.20 -7.60
N VAL A 237 3.57 6.84 -6.66
CA VAL A 237 3.29 7.63 -5.46
C VAL A 237 3.48 6.71 -4.26
N VAL A 238 4.32 7.10 -3.30
CA VAL A 238 4.34 6.42 -2.01
C VAL A 238 3.07 6.85 -1.27
N THR A 239 2.05 6.01 -1.32
CA THR A 239 0.72 6.29 -0.78
C THR A 239 0.63 6.03 0.72
N GLU A 240 1.50 5.15 1.24
CA GLU A 240 1.71 5.00 2.68
C GLU A 240 3.18 4.68 2.97
N ASN A 241 3.73 5.42 3.92
CA ASN A 241 4.97 5.07 4.61
C ASN A 241 4.95 5.73 6.00
N GLY A 242 5.29 4.97 7.03
CA GLY A 242 5.09 5.40 8.41
C GLY A 242 5.66 4.45 9.44
N ILE A 243 5.59 4.83 10.71
CA ILE A 243 6.10 4.00 11.81
C ILE A 243 5.19 4.06 13.04
N ALA A 244 4.87 2.89 13.58
CA ALA A 244 4.30 2.78 14.92
C ALA A 244 5.39 3.03 15.96
N THR A 245 5.29 4.13 16.72
CA THR A 245 6.25 4.41 17.79
C THR A 245 5.69 5.39 18.81
N ARG A 246 5.96 5.19 20.09
CA ARG A 246 5.74 6.23 21.12
C ARG A 246 6.87 7.26 21.17
N ASN A 247 8.03 6.93 20.62
CA ASN A 247 9.16 7.83 20.53
C ASN A 247 9.06 8.69 19.27
N ASP A 248 8.58 9.93 19.41
CA ASP A 248 8.43 10.82 18.27
C ASP A 248 9.76 11.25 17.62
N GLU A 249 10.88 11.16 18.34
CA GLU A 249 12.20 11.37 17.74
C GLU A 249 12.56 10.23 16.77
N GLN A 250 12.19 8.99 17.10
CA GLN A 250 12.30 7.87 16.17
C GLN A 250 11.43 8.09 14.93
N ARG A 251 10.22 8.62 15.10
CA ARG A 251 9.37 9.00 13.96
C ARG A 251 10.02 10.04 13.06
N CYS A 252 10.66 11.06 13.64
CA CYS A 252 11.43 12.06 12.89
C CYS A 252 12.57 11.42 12.08
N ARG A 253 13.36 10.53 12.71
CA ARG A 253 14.42 9.76 12.02
C ARG A 253 13.86 8.91 10.88
N TYR A 254 12.74 8.22 11.11
CA TYR A 254 12.09 7.39 10.10
C TYR A 254 11.70 8.21 8.87
N ILE A 255 11.03 9.35 9.07
CA ILE A 255 10.59 10.26 7.99
C ILE A 255 11.80 10.73 7.16
N VAL A 256 12.83 11.24 7.82
CA VAL A 256 14.01 11.80 7.12
C VAL A 256 14.75 10.71 6.35
N ARG A 257 14.99 9.54 6.96
CA ARG A 257 15.72 8.43 6.32
C ARG A 257 14.95 7.84 5.13
N HIS A 258 13.62 7.70 5.21
CA HIS A 258 12.82 7.19 4.10
C HIS A 258 12.65 8.21 2.97
N LEU A 259 12.47 9.51 3.28
CA LEU A 259 12.45 10.54 2.24
C LEU A 259 13.80 10.69 1.54
N LYS A 260 14.91 10.50 2.26
CA LYS A 260 16.25 10.43 1.65
C LYS A 260 16.35 9.24 0.69
N ALA A 261 15.87 8.07 1.08
CA ALA A 261 15.83 6.88 0.22
C ALA A 261 14.96 7.09 -1.04
N VAL A 262 13.81 7.78 -0.91
CA VAL A 262 12.97 8.19 -2.05
C VAL A 262 13.74 9.13 -2.97
N HIS A 263 14.40 10.17 -2.43
CA HIS A 263 15.19 11.12 -3.22
C HIS A 263 16.36 10.43 -3.95
N GLU A 264 17.02 9.47 -3.31
CA GLU A 264 18.06 8.65 -3.95
C GLU A 264 17.50 7.78 -5.09
N ALA A 265 16.31 7.21 -4.93
CA ALA A 265 15.64 6.48 -6.00
C ALA A 265 15.29 7.39 -7.19
N ILE A 266 14.77 8.59 -6.93
CA ILE A 266 14.50 9.62 -7.96
C ILE A 266 15.79 9.97 -8.69
N SER A 267 16.88 10.21 -7.96
CA SER A 267 18.20 10.53 -8.53
C SER A 267 18.77 9.39 -9.39
N LYS A 268 18.31 8.15 -9.17
CA LYS A 268 18.65 6.93 -9.94
C LYS A 268 17.60 6.60 -11.01
N GLY A 269 16.68 7.51 -11.31
CA GLY A 269 15.74 7.43 -12.44
C GLY A 269 14.39 6.79 -12.12
N ALA A 270 14.01 6.62 -10.85
CA ALA A 270 12.63 6.26 -10.50
C ALA A 270 11.70 7.48 -10.65
N ASP A 271 10.56 7.32 -11.34
CA ASP A 271 9.57 8.39 -11.51
C ASP A 271 8.62 8.46 -10.31
N VAL A 272 9.08 9.02 -9.19
CA VAL A 272 8.27 9.19 -7.97
C VAL A 272 7.71 10.60 -7.91
N ARG A 273 6.38 10.72 -7.92
CA ARG A 273 5.64 12.00 -8.02
C ARG A 273 5.03 12.48 -6.71
N GLY A 274 5.01 11.64 -5.67
CA GLY A 274 4.42 11.99 -4.39
C GLY A 274 4.78 11.04 -3.27
N TYR A 275 4.63 11.53 -2.04
CA TYR A 275 4.83 10.80 -0.79
C TYR A 275 3.74 11.21 0.21
N ILE A 276 3.08 10.24 0.81
CA ILE A 276 2.00 10.40 1.78
C ILE A 276 2.40 9.63 3.04
N TYR A 277 2.56 10.36 4.15
CA TYR A 277 2.91 9.77 5.43
C TYR A 277 1.70 9.05 6.05
N TRP A 278 1.91 7.81 6.49
CA TRP A 278 0.95 7.08 7.32
C TRP A 278 1.28 7.27 8.81
N SER A 279 0.46 7.94 9.60
CA SER A 279 -0.85 8.52 9.31
C SER A 279 -0.95 9.96 9.80
N LEU A 280 -2.01 10.66 9.38
CA LEU A 280 -2.29 12.01 9.87
C LEU A 280 -2.57 12.01 11.38
N ILE A 281 -3.40 11.06 11.85
CA ILE A 281 -3.84 10.95 13.23
C ILE A 281 -3.64 9.54 13.75
N ASP A 282 -3.43 9.40 15.07
CA ASP A 282 -3.56 8.10 15.73
C ASP A 282 -4.96 7.52 15.45
N ASN A 283 -5.02 6.24 15.10
CA ASN A 283 -6.23 5.58 14.61
C ASN A 283 -6.36 4.15 15.16
N PHE A 284 -7.38 3.43 14.70
CA PHE A 284 -7.61 2.03 15.03
C PHE A 284 -6.75 1.13 14.13
N GLU A 285 -5.74 0.47 14.70
CA GLU A 285 -4.78 -0.37 13.99
C GLU A 285 -5.26 -1.83 13.97
N TRP A 286 -6.34 -2.09 13.23
CA TRP A 286 -6.85 -3.43 12.94
C TRP A 286 -7.00 -4.30 14.21
N VAL A 287 -6.37 -5.47 14.22
CA VAL A 287 -6.43 -6.45 15.34
C VAL A 287 -5.71 -5.96 16.61
N LEU A 288 -4.90 -4.90 16.53
CA LEU A 288 -4.17 -4.33 17.67
C LEU A 288 -4.92 -3.16 18.34
N GLY A 289 -6.07 -2.76 17.80
CA GLY A 289 -6.88 -1.67 18.34
C GLY A 289 -6.11 -0.34 18.39
N TYR A 290 -6.24 0.41 19.48
CA TYR A 290 -5.64 1.75 19.62
C TYR A 290 -4.21 1.76 20.19
N GLN A 291 -3.57 0.58 20.28
CA GLN A 291 -2.27 0.42 20.94
C GLN A 291 -1.11 0.97 20.11
N MET A 292 -1.20 0.88 18.78
CA MET A 292 -0.15 1.35 17.88
C MET A 292 -0.35 2.84 17.55
N LYS A 293 0.76 3.58 17.54
CA LYS A 293 0.77 5.04 17.36
C LYS A 293 1.50 5.41 16.08
N PHE A 294 0.77 5.54 14.97
CA PHE A 294 1.33 5.96 13.68
C PHE A 294 1.22 7.46 13.42
N GLY A 295 0.30 8.15 14.11
CA GLY A 295 -0.13 9.50 13.76
C GLY A 295 0.93 10.58 13.96
N LEU A 296 1.02 11.52 13.01
CA LEU A 296 1.66 12.82 13.21
C LEU A 296 0.92 13.66 14.26
N VAL A 297 -0.37 13.41 14.44
CA VAL A 297 -1.21 14.05 15.44
C VAL A 297 -1.74 13.00 16.40
N GLU A 298 -1.42 13.19 17.67
CA GLU A 298 -1.96 12.38 18.76
C GLU A 298 -3.46 12.62 18.91
N VAL A 299 -4.20 11.55 19.20
CA VAL A 299 -5.62 11.61 19.53
C VAL A 299 -5.83 11.02 20.92
N ASP A 300 -6.40 11.82 21.81
CA ASP A 300 -7.00 11.32 23.04
C ASP A 300 -8.36 10.71 22.68
N PHE A 301 -8.52 9.40 22.86
CA PHE A 301 -9.76 8.69 22.49
C PHE A 301 -10.88 8.84 23.53
N GLU A 302 -10.61 9.37 24.72
CA GLU A 302 -11.64 9.70 25.71
C GLU A 302 -12.23 11.09 25.44
N THR A 303 -11.37 12.08 25.19
CA THR A 303 -11.78 13.48 25.02
C THR A 303 -11.92 13.92 23.57
N MET A 304 -11.37 13.15 22.64
CA MET A 304 -11.21 13.50 21.22
C MET A 304 -10.31 14.74 21.01
N GLU A 305 -9.48 15.12 21.97
CA GLU A 305 -8.47 16.17 21.78
C GLU A 305 -7.40 15.73 20.76
N ARG A 306 -6.92 16.68 19.93
CA ARG A 306 -5.89 16.45 18.91
C ARG A 306 -4.64 17.27 19.23
N LYS A 307 -3.50 16.59 19.37
CA LYS A 307 -2.21 17.23 19.68
C LYS A 307 -1.16 16.89 18.63
N PRO A 308 -0.77 17.84 17.75
CA PRO A 308 0.31 17.62 16.81
C PRO A 308 1.62 17.26 17.52
N ARG A 309 2.29 16.23 17.03
CA ARG A 309 3.61 15.80 17.53
C ARG A 309 4.73 16.64 16.91
N PRO A 310 5.93 16.70 17.51
CA PRO A 310 7.10 17.33 16.88
C PRO A 310 7.35 16.89 15.42
N SER A 311 7.13 15.62 15.10
CA SER A 311 7.20 15.07 13.73
C SER A 311 6.23 15.74 12.75
N ALA A 312 5.06 16.23 13.20
CA ALA A 312 4.17 17.02 12.35
C ALA A 312 4.79 18.36 11.94
N SER A 313 5.54 18.99 12.85
CA SER A 313 6.26 20.24 12.55
C SER A 313 7.43 19.99 11.61
N LEU A 314 8.21 18.93 11.84
CA LEU A 314 9.26 18.51 10.90
C LEU A 314 8.69 18.23 9.50
N TYR A 315 7.60 17.47 9.40
CA TYR A 315 7.00 17.13 8.11
C TYR A 315 6.46 18.38 7.40
N ARG A 316 5.90 19.34 8.15
CA ARG A 316 5.51 20.66 7.62
C ARG A 316 6.72 21.43 7.07
N GLU A 317 7.83 21.48 7.80
CA GLU A 317 9.05 22.17 7.35
C GLU A 317 9.57 21.56 6.04
N ILE A 318 9.60 20.23 5.94
CA ILE A 318 10.01 19.53 4.72
C ILE A 318 9.10 19.87 3.54
N ILE A 319 7.78 19.92 3.76
CA ILE A 319 6.79 20.30 2.72
C ILE A 319 6.99 21.76 2.29
N GLU A 320 7.15 22.69 3.24
CA GLU A 320 7.34 24.12 2.95
C GLU A 320 8.67 24.39 2.22
N ALA A 321 9.73 23.69 2.59
CA ALA A 321 11.04 23.76 1.92
C ALA A 321 11.07 23.00 0.59
N ASN A 322 10.15 22.05 0.39
CA ASN A 322 10.18 21.05 -0.69
C ASN A 322 11.55 20.36 -0.79
N ALA A 323 12.18 20.10 0.36
CA ALA A 323 13.54 19.52 0.46
C ALA A 323 13.80 18.98 1.87
N LEU A 324 14.74 18.04 1.98
CA LEU A 324 15.40 17.73 3.25
C LEU A 324 16.53 18.74 3.47
N LEU A 325 16.43 19.54 4.52
CA LEU A 325 17.41 20.57 4.85
C LEU A 325 18.65 19.95 5.52
N PRO A 326 19.84 20.59 5.47
CA PRO A 326 21.05 20.07 6.10
C PRO A 326 20.89 19.73 7.58
N ASN A 327 20.19 20.57 8.34
CA ASN A 327 19.92 20.34 9.77
C ASN A 327 19.00 19.14 10.02
N HIS A 328 18.09 18.82 9.08
CA HIS A 328 17.30 17.59 9.16
C HIS A 328 18.21 16.37 9.03
N LEU A 329 19.11 16.40 8.05
CA LEU A 329 20.05 15.30 7.80
C LEU A 329 21.07 15.13 8.93
N GLU A 330 21.66 16.22 9.43
CA GLU A 330 22.61 16.18 10.54
C GLU A 330 22.00 15.57 11.82
N ARG A 331 20.72 15.85 12.07
CA ARG A 331 20.04 15.41 13.28
C ARG A 331 19.46 14.00 13.18
N TYR A 332 19.01 13.60 11.99
CA TYR A 332 18.12 12.46 11.83
C TYR A 332 18.55 11.40 10.79
N SER A 333 19.71 11.57 10.13
CA SER A 333 20.23 10.58 9.18
C SER A 333 20.69 9.28 9.83
#